data_AF-A0A135SDU1-F1
#
_entry.id   AF-A0A135SDU1-F1
#
_cell.length_a   1.000
_cell.length_b   1.000
_cell.length_c   1.000
_cell.angle_alpha   90.00
_cell.angle_beta   90.00
_cell.angle_gamma   90.00
#
_symmetry.space_group_name_H-M   'P 1'
#
loop_
_entity.id
_entity.type
_entity.pdbx_description
1 polymer ?
#
loop_
_entity_poly.entity_id
_entity_poly.type
_entity_poly.pdbx_seq_one_letter_code
_entity_poly.pdbx_strand_id
1 'polypeptide(L)'
;MSGAEIIGVVSGTIAIIDAIIKIHEAVSDASGVPQAFRDAVGWLPLLRETMMVIKNDLDVREDGASILALEDLLESCNKKVQALEKIFDAVKVVPSAPRAQRYASATRAWGKSRQLGELTRGIQSDMQLLAANYSVSASVRMRIRERLEDEYTVTARHQGYGSEHSFRNYGTGTQNIHAGNGDQIVNTGSGGQFFGNFAGPFNLSSSPR
;
A
#
# COMPACT_ATOMS: atom_id res chain seq x y z
N MET A 1 -4.22 30.14 -1.85
CA MET A 1 -4.82 29.73 -3.14
C MET A 1 -6.10 30.52 -3.36
N SER A 2 -6.54 30.67 -4.60
CA SER A 2 -7.88 31.11 -4.95
C SER A 2 -8.91 29.98 -4.73
N GLY A 3 -10.19 30.32 -4.64
CA GLY A 3 -11.27 29.31 -4.53
C GLY A 3 -11.27 28.31 -5.70
N ALA A 4 -10.95 28.77 -6.92
CA ALA A 4 -10.84 27.92 -8.10
C ALA A 4 -9.67 26.92 -8.02
N GLU A 5 -8.53 27.34 -7.47
CA GLU A 5 -7.39 26.45 -7.23
C GLU A 5 -7.74 25.35 -6.21
N ILE A 6 -8.47 25.70 -5.14
CA ILE A 6 -8.92 24.72 -4.13
C ILE A 6 -9.91 23.73 -4.74
N ILE A 7 -10.87 24.17 -5.55
CA ILE A 7 -11.77 23.27 -6.29
C ILE A 7 -10.97 22.32 -7.18
N GLY A 8 -9.90 22.82 -7.82
CA GLY A 8 -8.96 22.01 -8.59
C GLY A 8 -8.28 20.93 -7.75
N VAL A 9 -7.76 21.28 -6.56
CA VAL A 9 -7.14 20.34 -5.61
C VAL A 9 -8.13 19.25 -5.18
N VAL A 10 -9.35 19.63 -4.81
CA VAL A 10 -10.39 18.68 -4.37
C VAL A 10 -10.77 17.74 -5.52
N SER A 11 -10.98 18.29 -6.73
CA SER A 11 -11.33 17.51 -7.92
C SER A 11 -10.21 16.54 -8.31
N GLY A 12 -8.95 16.98 -8.27
CA GLY A 12 -7.78 16.13 -8.49
C GLY A 12 -7.67 15.02 -7.45
N THR A 13 -7.90 15.33 -6.18
CA THR A 13 -7.90 14.35 -5.09
C THR A 13 -8.96 13.26 -5.33
N ILE A 14 -10.18 13.63 -5.73
CA ILE A 14 -11.25 12.68 -6.08
C ILE A 14 -10.81 11.77 -7.23
N ALA A 15 -10.20 12.32 -8.28
CA ALA A 15 -9.75 11.54 -9.42
C ALA A 15 -8.68 10.50 -9.05
N ILE A 16 -7.74 10.87 -8.17
CA ILE A 16 -6.71 9.95 -7.67
C ILE A 16 -7.33 8.85 -6.81
N ILE A 17 -8.27 9.20 -5.92
CA ILE A 17 -8.98 8.19 -5.11
C ILE A 17 -9.69 7.18 -6.03
N ASP A 18 -10.36 7.65 -7.07
CA ASP A 18 -11.03 6.79 -8.05
C ASP A 18 -10.03 5.89 -8.80
N ALA A 19 -8.84 6.38 -9.11
CA ALA A 19 -7.77 5.59 -9.71
C ALA A 19 -7.27 4.49 -8.77
N ILE A 20 -7.02 4.81 -7.50
CA ILE A 20 -6.56 3.85 -6.48
C ILE A 20 -7.60 2.74 -6.26
N ILE A 21 -8.89 3.10 -6.14
CA ILE A 21 -9.98 2.13 -5.98
C ILE A 21 -10.00 1.16 -7.18
N LYS A 22 -9.93 1.67 -8.40
CA LYS A 22 -9.88 0.84 -9.62
C LYS A 22 -8.67 -0.07 -9.68
N ILE A 23 -7.49 0.44 -9.30
CA ILE A 23 -6.27 -0.39 -9.23
C ILE A 23 -6.51 -1.51 -8.22
N HIS A 24 -6.98 -1.18 -7.02
CA HIS A 24 -7.25 -2.16 -5.98
C HIS A 24 -8.22 -3.25 -6.45
N GLU A 25 -9.36 -2.89 -7.04
CA GLU A 25 -10.31 -3.86 -7.60
C GLU A 25 -9.63 -4.79 -8.62
N ALA A 26 -8.78 -4.26 -9.49
CA ALA A 26 -8.06 -5.05 -10.48
C ALA A 26 -6.97 -5.97 -9.89
N VAL A 27 -6.37 -5.63 -8.74
CA VAL A 27 -5.34 -6.47 -8.08
C VAL A 27 -5.91 -7.38 -6.98
N SER A 28 -7.13 -7.13 -6.51
CA SER A 28 -7.80 -7.97 -5.48
C SER A 28 -7.99 -9.42 -5.94
N ASP A 29 -8.14 -9.62 -7.25
CA ASP A 29 -8.26 -10.93 -7.89
C ASP A 29 -6.91 -11.60 -8.18
N ALA A 30 -5.79 -10.90 -8.00
CA ALA A 30 -4.45 -11.41 -8.27
C ALA A 30 -3.79 -11.94 -6.98
N SER A 31 -3.41 -13.22 -6.98
CA SER A 31 -2.70 -13.83 -5.86
C SER A 31 -1.36 -13.14 -5.59
N GLY A 32 -1.18 -12.62 -4.37
CA GLY A 32 0.11 -12.08 -3.89
C GLY A 32 0.11 -10.65 -3.32
N VAL A 33 -1.01 -9.92 -3.38
CA VAL A 33 -1.10 -8.60 -2.71
C VAL A 33 -1.16 -8.79 -1.18
N PRO A 34 -0.36 -8.04 -0.39
CA PRO A 34 -0.40 -8.12 1.07
C PRO A 34 -1.76 -7.68 1.62
N GLN A 35 -2.19 -8.28 2.73
CA GLN A 35 -3.46 -7.93 3.40
C GLN A 35 -3.53 -6.43 3.74
N ALA A 36 -2.41 -5.82 4.14
CA ALA A 36 -2.35 -4.38 4.41
C ALA A 36 -2.81 -3.49 3.24
N PHE A 37 -2.60 -3.90 1.99
CA PHE A 37 -3.11 -3.18 0.81
C PHE A 37 -4.60 -3.37 0.61
N ARG A 38 -5.15 -4.53 0.99
CA ARG A 38 -6.59 -4.78 0.99
C ARG A 38 -7.31 -3.97 2.07
N ASP A 39 -6.71 -3.91 3.25
CA ASP A 39 -7.30 -3.18 4.38
C ASP A 39 -7.19 -1.66 4.18
N ALA A 40 -6.09 -1.19 3.57
CA ALA A 40 -5.80 0.23 3.37
C ALA A 40 -6.70 0.94 2.34
N VAL A 41 -7.61 0.26 1.66
CA VAL A 41 -8.55 0.90 0.71
C VAL A 41 -9.98 1.01 1.23
N GLY A 42 -10.31 0.33 2.33
CA GLY A 42 -11.69 0.25 2.81
C GLY A 42 -12.29 1.62 3.16
N TRP A 43 -11.45 2.60 3.51
CA TRP A 43 -11.84 3.96 3.89
C TRP A 43 -11.86 4.94 2.71
N LEU A 44 -11.28 4.61 1.56
CA LEU A 44 -11.19 5.49 0.38
C LEU A 44 -12.57 5.94 -0.15
N PRO A 45 -13.62 5.10 -0.20
CA PRO A 45 -14.95 5.55 -0.60
C PRO A 45 -15.51 6.67 0.29
N LEU A 46 -15.21 6.62 1.59
CA LEU A 46 -15.67 7.64 2.54
C LEU A 46 -14.87 8.95 2.39
N LEU A 47 -13.57 8.87 2.12
CA LEU A 47 -12.78 10.06 1.78
C LEU A 47 -13.33 10.73 0.51
N ARG A 48 -13.64 9.93 -0.51
CA ARG A 48 -14.24 10.41 -1.76
C ARG A 48 -15.54 11.17 -1.51
N GLU A 49 -16.45 10.60 -0.72
CA GLU A 49 -17.72 11.25 -0.35
C GLU A 49 -17.48 12.57 0.38
N THR A 50 -16.50 12.60 1.30
CA THR A 50 -16.11 13.80 2.03
C THR A 50 -15.62 14.91 1.09
N MET A 51 -14.74 14.55 0.15
CA MET A 51 -14.24 15.49 -0.87
C MET A 51 -15.35 15.99 -1.80
N MET A 52 -16.33 15.15 -2.13
CA MET A 52 -17.50 15.58 -2.92
C MET A 52 -18.38 16.59 -2.19
N VAL A 53 -18.62 16.39 -0.90
CA VAL A 53 -19.38 17.36 -0.09
C VAL A 53 -18.65 18.69 -0.03
N ILE A 54 -17.33 18.67 0.21
CA ILE A 54 -16.51 19.89 0.24
C ILE A 54 -16.53 20.60 -1.13
N LYS A 55 -16.43 19.84 -2.22
CA LYS A 55 -16.52 20.38 -3.59
C LYS A 55 -17.87 21.05 -3.85
N ASN A 56 -18.97 20.40 -3.47
CA ASN A 56 -20.30 20.95 -3.68
C ASN A 56 -20.52 22.23 -2.85
N ASP A 57 -20.00 22.28 -1.63
CA ASP A 57 -20.05 23.49 -0.79
C ASP A 57 -19.21 24.63 -1.39
N LEU A 58 -18.05 24.32 -1.98
CA LEU A 58 -17.20 25.26 -2.73
C LEU A 58 -17.88 25.79 -4.00
N ASP A 59 -18.61 24.95 -4.72
CA ASP A 59 -19.30 25.31 -5.96
C ASP A 59 -20.52 26.24 -5.70
N VAL A 60 -21.07 26.24 -4.47
CA VAL A 60 -22.29 26.99 -4.10
C VAL A 60 -22.00 28.30 -3.35
N ARG A 61 -20.92 28.40 -2.58
CA ARG A 61 -20.63 29.58 -1.75
C ARG A 61 -19.68 30.55 -2.45
N GLU A 62 -20.14 31.76 -2.74
CA GLU A 62 -19.30 32.86 -3.25
C GLU A 62 -18.29 33.37 -2.20
N ASP A 63 -18.57 33.19 -0.90
CA ASP A 63 -17.73 33.62 0.22
C ASP A 63 -16.75 32.52 0.67
N GLY A 64 -15.79 32.16 -0.19
CA GLY A 64 -14.80 31.11 0.08
C GLY A 64 -13.92 31.25 1.35
N ALA A 65 -14.13 32.28 2.19
CA ALA A 65 -13.36 32.58 3.41
C ALA A 65 -13.32 31.42 4.42
N SER A 66 -14.42 30.68 4.61
CA SER A 66 -14.45 29.55 5.53
C SER A 66 -13.73 28.30 5.01
N ILE A 67 -13.58 28.17 3.68
CA ILE A 67 -12.94 27.02 3.03
C ILE A 67 -11.48 27.31 2.69
N LEU A 68 -11.10 28.59 2.51
CA LEU A 68 -9.70 29.03 2.50
C LEU A 68 -8.99 28.65 3.81
N ALA A 69 -9.70 28.67 4.94
CA ALA A 69 -9.17 28.19 6.22
C ALA A 69 -8.85 26.67 6.23
N LEU A 70 -9.31 25.92 5.22
CA LEU A 70 -9.05 24.49 5.04
C LEU A 70 -8.00 24.21 3.95
N GLU A 71 -7.45 25.25 3.32
CA GLU A 71 -6.51 25.13 2.19
C GLU A 71 -5.34 24.19 2.53
N ASP A 72 -4.63 24.47 3.62
CA ASP A 72 -3.48 23.68 4.07
C ASP A 72 -3.87 22.22 4.31
N LEU A 73 -5.07 21.98 4.83
CA LEU A 73 -5.56 20.65 5.15
C LEU A 73 -5.94 19.86 3.89
N LEU A 74 -6.60 20.50 2.94
CA LEU A 74 -6.95 19.93 1.64
C LEU A 74 -5.69 19.62 0.83
N GLU A 75 -4.70 20.51 0.83
CA GLU A 75 -3.43 20.29 0.16
C GLU A 75 -2.63 19.18 0.82
N SER A 76 -2.60 19.14 2.16
CA SER A 76 -1.97 18.07 2.94
C SER A 76 -2.60 16.70 2.62
N CYS A 77 -3.93 16.63 2.57
CA CYS A 77 -4.65 15.42 2.20
C CYS A 77 -4.32 14.99 0.77
N ASN A 78 -4.37 15.92 -0.19
CA ASN A 78 -4.02 15.67 -1.58
C ASN A 78 -2.59 15.13 -1.75
N LYS A 79 -1.59 15.74 -1.08
CA LYS A 79 -0.19 15.26 -1.11
C LYS A 79 -0.05 13.83 -0.60
N LYS A 80 -0.76 13.48 0.48
CA LYS A 80 -0.75 12.10 1.02
C LYS A 80 -1.45 11.11 0.09
N VAL A 81 -2.57 11.50 -0.52
CA VAL A 81 -3.30 10.69 -1.52
C VAL A 81 -2.45 10.47 -2.78
N GLN A 82 -1.73 11.49 -3.28
CA GLN A 82 -0.76 11.35 -4.37
C GLN A 82 0.40 10.41 -4.01
N ALA A 83 0.90 10.48 -2.77
CA ALA A 83 1.92 9.54 -2.30
C ALA A 83 1.37 8.11 -2.24
N LEU A 84 0.11 7.95 -1.85
CA LEU A 84 -0.58 6.66 -1.82
C LEU A 84 -0.73 6.08 -3.23
N GLU A 85 -1.12 6.89 -4.22
CA GLU A 85 -1.19 6.49 -5.63
C GLU A 85 0.14 5.93 -6.13
N LYS A 86 1.27 6.60 -5.85
CA LYS A 86 2.61 6.13 -6.20
C LYS A 86 2.97 4.78 -5.56
N ILE A 87 2.37 4.46 -4.41
CA ILE A 87 2.52 3.13 -3.79
C ILE A 87 1.71 2.11 -4.61
N PHE A 88 0.44 2.40 -4.90
CA PHE A 88 -0.45 1.52 -5.68
C PHE A 88 0.04 1.27 -7.11
N ASP A 89 0.54 2.29 -7.79
CA ASP A 89 1.13 2.14 -9.13
C ASP A 89 2.37 1.25 -9.13
N ALA A 90 3.22 1.36 -8.10
CA ALA A 90 4.44 0.56 -8.02
C ALA A 90 4.16 -0.94 -7.77
N VAL A 91 2.98 -1.26 -7.25
CA VAL A 91 2.55 -2.64 -6.97
C VAL A 91 1.52 -3.15 -7.97
N LYS A 92 1.12 -2.31 -8.93
CA LYS A 92 0.20 -2.69 -10.00
C LYS A 92 0.79 -3.85 -10.79
N VAL A 93 0.06 -4.97 -10.83
CA VAL A 93 0.43 -6.13 -11.65
C VAL A 93 -0.63 -6.35 -12.71
N VAL A 94 -0.19 -6.54 -13.96
CA VAL A 94 -1.09 -6.93 -15.04
C VAL A 94 -1.53 -8.38 -14.78
N PRO A 95 -2.83 -8.71 -14.90
CA PRO A 95 -3.35 -10.06 -14.62
C PRO A 95 -2.64 -11.20 -15.37
N SER A 96 -2.07 -10.92 -16.54
CA SER A 96 -1.31 -11.86 -17.38
C SER A 96 0.22 -11.79 -17.19
N ALA A 97 0.70 -11.07 -16.18
CA ALA A 97 2.13 -10.88 -15.95
C ALA A 97 2.86 -12.20 -15.63
N PRO A 98 4.10 -12.40 -16.13
CA PRO A 98 4.94 -13.53 -15.75
C PRO A 98 5.08 -13.65 -14.22
N ARG A 99 5.24 -14.88 -13.71
CA ARG A 99 5.37 -15.16 -12.27
C ARG A 99 6.46 -14.33 -11.59
N ALA A 100 7.59 -14.12 -12.26
CA ALA A 100 8.69 -13.28 -11.76
C ALA A 100 8.27 -11.82 -11.55
N GLN A 101 7.43 -11.26 -12.42
CA GLN A 101 6.94 -9.89 -12.31
C GLN A 101 5.92 -9.76 -11.16
N ARG A 102 5.06 -10.77 -10.96
CA ARG A 102 4.18 -10.88 -9.79
C ARG A 102 4.98 -10.92 -8.48
N TYR A 103 6.06 -11.71 -8.43
CA TYR A 103 6.94 -11.79 -7.26
C TYR A 103 7.69 -10.48 -6.97
N ALA A 104 8.22 -9.83 -8.02
CA ALA A 104 8.86 -8.52 -7.89
C ALA A 104 7.89 -7.46 -7.34
N SER A 105 6.63 -7.49 -7.78
CA SER A 105 5.59 -6.60 -7.25
C SER A 105 5.26 -6.88 -5.78
N ALA A 106 5.09 -8.15 -5.41
CA ALA A 106 4.86 -8.54 -4.01
C ALA A 106 5.99 -8.06 -3.10
N THR A 107 7.25 -8.19 -3.54
CA THR A 107 8.43 -7.71 -2.79
C THR A 107 8.41 -6.18 -2.62
N ARG A 108 8.05 -5.43 -3.67
CA ARG A 108 7.88 -3.96 -3.59
C ARG A 108 6.74 -3.57 -2.65
N ALA A 109 5.63 -4.30 -2.69
CA ALA A 109 4.49 -4.07 -1.80
C ALA A 109 4.91 -4.26 -0.34
N TRP A 110 5.70 -5.29 -0.04
CA TRP A 110 6.20 -5.55 1.30
C TRP A 110 7.09 -4.41 1.81
N GLY A 111 8.03 -3.93 0.98
CA GLY A 111 8.89 -2.80 1.32
C GLY A 111 8.15 -1.48 1.54
N LYS A 112 6.95 -1.32 0.97
CA LYS A 112 6.12 -0.11 1.10
C LYS A 112 5.01 -0.21 2.14
N SER A 113 4.84 -1.35 2.81
CA SER A 113 3.75 -1.60 3.78
C SER A 113 3.75 -0.61 4.96
N ARG A 114 4.92 -0.28 5.51
CA ARG A 114 5.04 0.74 6.57
C ARG A 114 4.60 2.12 6.10
N GLN A 115 5.10 2.54 4.93
CA GLN A 115 4.76 3.83 4.33
C GLN A 115 3.26 3.91 4.02
N LEU A 116 2.67 2.82 3.52
CA LEU A 116 1.23 2.70 3.31
C LEU A 116 0.45 2.95 4.61
N GLY A 117 0.83 2.31 5.71
CA GLY A 117 0.18 2.51 7.01
C GLY A 117 0.34 3.92 7.57
N GLU A 118 1.49 4.56 7.40
CA GLU A 118 1.73 5.96 7.79
C GLU A 118 0.87 6.94 6.97
N LEU A 119 0.76 6.73 5.66
CA LEU A 119 -0.09 7.55 4.78
C LEU A 119 -1.58 7.39 5.12
N THR A 120 -2.06 6.17 5.32
CA THR A 120 -3.45 5.89 5.71
C THR A 120 -3.84 6.65 6.98
N ARG A 121 -3.03 6.54 8.04
CA ARG A 121 -3.28 7.27 9.29
C ARG A 121 -3.26 8.78 9.11
N GLY A 122 -2.31 9.30 8.33
CA GLY A 122 -2.22 10.73 8.05
C GLY A 122 -3.47 11.26 7.32
N ILE A 123 -3.97 10.52 6.34
CA ILE A 123 -5.16 10.90 5.58
C ILE A 123 -6.43 10.86 6.45
N GLN A 124 -6.58 9.83 7.28
CA GLN A 124 -7.69 9.73 8.22
C GLN A 124 -7.67 10.86 9.26
N SER A 125 -6.48 11.26 9.72
CA SER A 125 -6.32 12.41 10.61
C SER A 125 -6.75 13.72 9.91
N ASP A 126 -6.35 13.93 8.65
CA ASP A 126 -6.80 15.10 7.90
C ASP A 126 -8.32 15.11 7.73
N MET A 127 -8.91 13.95 7.45
CA MET A 127 -10.34 13.76 7.28
C MET A 127 -11.12 14.05 8.56
N GLN A 128 -10.59 13.69 9.73
CA GLN A 128 -11.15 14.08 11.03
C GLN A 128 -11.14 15.60 11.22
N LEU A 129 -10.04 16.26 10.87
CA LEU A 129 -9.92 17.70 10.98
C LEU A 129 -10.86 18.42 10.01
N LEU A 130 -11.04 17.90 8.80
CA LEU A 130 -12.01 18.40 7.82
C LEU A 130 -13.43 18.25 8.38
N ALA A 131 -13.76 17.10 8.97
CA ALA A 131 -15.05 16.83 9.59
C ALA A 131 -15.32 17.67 10.84
N ALA A 132 -14.29 17.97 11.62
CA ALA A 132 -14.40 18.83 12.80
C ALA A 132 -14.71 20.28 12.39
N ASN A 133 -14.31 20.70 11.19
CA ASN A 133 -14.66 22.01 10.66
C ASN A 133 -16.15 22.06 10.28
N TYR A 134 -16.78 23.22 10.53
CA TYR A 134 -18.23 23.41 10.41
C TYR A 134 -18.77 23.32 8.97
N SER A 135 -17.91 23.22 7.95
CA SER A 135 -18.26 23.16 6.53
C SER A 135 -18.63 21.77 6.00
N VAL A 136 -18.26 20.67 6.68
CA VAL A 136 -18.64 19.31 6.23
C VAL A 136 -20.04 18.95 6.73
N SER A 137 -20.90 18.33 5.92
CA SER A 137 -22.28 17.99 6.33
C SER A 137 -22.32 17.07 7.55
N ALA A 138 -23.34 17.22 8.41
CA ALA A 138 -23.47 16.43 9.63
C ALA A 138 -23.54 14.91 9.38
N SER A 139 -24.13 14.48 8.26
CA SER A 139 -24.19 13.07 7.85
C SER A 139 -22.81 12.49 7.52
N VAL A 140 -21.98 13.23 6.79
CA VAL A 140 -20.60 12.82 6.51
C VAL A 140 -19.77 12.77 7.80
N ARG A 141 -19.94 13.75 8.70
CA ARG A 141 -19.26 13.73 10.00
C ARG A 141 -19.60 12.49 10.83
N MET A 142 -20.87 12.08 10.85
CA MET A 142 -21.31 10.88 11.57
C MET A 142 -20.65 9.62 11.01
N ARG A 143 -20.64 9.45 9.68
CA ARG A 143 -19.98 8.30 9.04
C ARG A 143 -18.46 8.28 9.26
N ILE A 144 -17.82 9.45 9.26
CA ILE A 144 -16.40 9.58 9.60
C ILE A 144 -16.15 9.06 11.01
N ARG A 145 -16.94 9.51 11.99
CA ARG A 145 -16.82 9.04 13.38
C ARG A 145 -17.04 7.53 13.51
N GLU A 146 -18.14 7.02 12.97
CA GLU A 146 -18.48 5.59 13.00
C GLU A 146 -17.34 4.74 12.41
N ARG A 147 -16.78 5.15 11.26
CA ARG A 147 -15.74 4.37 10.58
C ARG A 147 -14.42 4.36 11.33
N LEU A 148 -14.09 5.44 12.04
CA LEU A 148 -12.89 5.56 12.85
C LEU A 148 -13.00 4.81 14.17
N GLU A 149 -14.20 4.74 14.76
CA GLU A 149 -14.48 3.91 15.93
C GLU A 149 -14.36 2.41 15.58
N ASP A 150 -14.83 2.01 14.40
CA ASP A 150 -14.58 0.67 13.84
C ASP A 150 -13.08 0.41 13.64
N GLU A 151 -12.31 1.39 13.17
CA GLU A 151 -10.86 1.26 13.01
C GLU A 151 -10.11 1.17 14.33
N TYR A 152 -10.60 1.80 15.41
CA TYR A 152 -10.03 1.70 16.75
C TYR A 152 -10.21 0.29 17.36
N THR A 153 -11.31 -0.40 17.01
CA THR A 153 -11.53 -1.81 17.42
C THR A 153 -10.74 -2.81 16.56
N VAL A 154 -10.49 -2.48 15.28
CA VAL A 154 -9.66 -3.30 14.38
C VAL A 154 -8.15 -3.13 14.66
N THR A 155 -7.69 -1.92 15.00
CA THR A 155 -6.28 -1.67 15.34
C THR A 155 -5.86 -2.31 16.67
N ALA A 156 -6.78 -2.43 17.64
CA ALA A 156 -6.56 -3.20 18.88
C ALA A 156 -6.34 -4.70 18.61
N ARG A 157 -6.94 -5.26 17.54
CA ARG A 157 -6.70 -6.65 17.09
C ARG A 157 -5.42 -6.82 16.27
N HIS A 158 -4.81 -5.74 15.79
CA HIS A 158 -3.62 -5.78 14.94
C HIS A 158 -2.31 -5.37 15.64
N GLN A 159 -2.31 -5.16 16.96
CA GLN A 159 -1.07 -5.03 17.74
C GLN A 159 -0.21 -6.31 17.74
N GLY A 160 -0.65 -7.40 17.10
CA GLY A 160 0.11 -8.65 16.96
C GLY A 160 0.89 -8.82 15.63
N TYR A 161 0.70 -7.97 14.61
CA TYR A 161 1.35 -8.19 13.31
C TYR A 161 2.73 -7.53 13.19
N GLY A 162 3.58 -7.88 14.16
CA GLY A 162 5.03 -7.75 14.11
C GLY A 162 5.73 -9.08 13.80
N SER A 163 5.06 -10.06 13.18
CA SER A 163 5.79 -11.19 12.60
C SER A 163 6.49 -10.72 11.31
N GLU A 164 7.55 -9.96 11.51
CA GLU A 164 8.62 -9.78 10.56
C GLU A 164 9.01 -11.16 10.03
N HIS A 165 8.60 -11.50 8.81
CA HIS A 165 9.37 -12.45 8.04
C HIS A 165 10.61 -11.73 7.52
N SER A 166 11.48 -11.38 8.46
CA SER A 166 12.83 -10.89 8.20
C SER A 166 13.73 -12.10 8.05
N PHE A 167 14.34 -12.28 6.88
CA PHE A 167 15.48 -13.19 6.74
C PHE A 167 16.68 -12.50 7.41
N ARG A 168 16.84 -12.71 8.72
CA ARG A 168 17.96 -12.17 9.49
C ARG A 168 19.10 -13.18 9.50
N ASN A 169 20.29 -12.76 9.09
CA ASN A 169 21.54 -13.47 9.34
C ASN A 169 22.40 -12.59 10.24
N TYR A 170 22.92 -13.15 11.33
CA TYR A 170 23.89 -12.49 12.20
C TYR A 170 25.19 -13.29 12.13
N GLY A 171 26.28 -12.65 11.66
CA GLY A 171 27.59 -13.27 11.45
C GLY A 171 28.09 -13.16 10.01
N THR A 172 29.22 -13.81 9.71
CA THR A 172 29.81 -13.88 8.36
C THR A 172 29.47 -15.22 7.70
N GLY A 173 28.83 -15.22 6.53
CA GLY A 173 28.55 -16.42 5.75
C GLY A 173 27.53 -16.19 4.62
N THR A 174 27.45 -17.11 3.65
CA THR A 174 26.52 -17.03 2.52
C THR A 174 25.13 -17.54 2.90
N GLN A 175 24.09 -16.75 2.64
CA GLN A 175 22.70 -17.14 2.82
C GLN A 175 22.10 -17.60 1.49
N ASN A 176 21.69 -18.86 1.40
CA ASN A 176 21.09 -19.44 0.19
C ASN A 176 19.59 -19.66 0.44
N ILE A 177 18.73 -18.80 -0.11
CA ILE A 177 17.27 -18.88 0.05
C ILE A 177 16.63 -19.45 -1.22
N HIS A 178 15.92 -20.57 -1.12
CA HIS A 178 15.11 -21.13 -2.21
C HIS A 178 13.62 -21.04 -1.86
N ALA A 179 12.90 -20.22 -2.62
CA ALA A 179 11.48 -19.91 -2.38
C ALA A 179 10.55 -20.44 -3.49
N GLY A 180 10.90 -21.59 -4.09
CA GLY A 180 10.16 -22.24 -5.17
C GLY A 180 10.06 -23.76 -4.98
N ASN A 181 9.57 -24.46 -6.00
CA ASN A 181 9.63 -25.92 -6.07
C ASN A 181 10.78 -26.35 -6.99
N GLY A 182 11.56 -27.32 -6.53
CA GLY A 182 12.81 -27.78 -7.15
C GLY A 182 13.88 -28.02 -6.08
N ASP A 183 14.95 -28.69 -6.47
CA ASP A 183 16.06 -28.97 -5.55
C ASP A 183 17.02 -27.78 -5.49
N GLN A 184 17.29 -27.32 -4.27
CA GLN A 184 18.34 -26.35 -4.02
C GLN A 184 19.65 -27.09 -3.73
N ILE A 185 20.56 -27.10 -4.70
CA ILE A 185 21.85 -27.77 -4.54
C ILE A 185 22.93 -26.70 -4.33
N VAL A 186 23.45 -26.62 -3.11
CA VAL A 186 24.40 -25.59 -2.67
C VAL A 186 25.74 -26.23 -2.37
N ASN A 187 26.82 -25.71 -2.97
CA ASN A 187 28.19 -26.05 -2.65
C ASN A 187 28.93 -24.80 -2.15
N THR A 188 29.20 -24.75 -0.84
CA THR A 188 29.91 -23.63 -0.19
C THR A 188 31.41 -23.91 0.03
N GLY A 189 31.94 -25.01 -0.50
CA GLY A 189 33.35 -25.41 -0.37
C GLY A 189 34.07 -25.50 -1.72
N SER A 190 35.30 -26.03 -1.72
CA SER A 190 36.11 -26.23 -2.93
C SER A 190 35.80 -27.51 -3.71
N GLY A 191 34.74 -28.25 -3.34
CA GLY A 191 34.36 -29.50 -3.99
C GLY A 191 33.77 -29.27 -5.39
N GLY A 192 33.74 -30.31 -6.22
CA GLY A 192 32.98 -30.30 -7.47
C GLY A 192 31.51 -30.65 -7.22
N GLN A 193 30.58 -29.96 -7.88
CA GLN A 193 29.15 -30.25 -7.83
C GLN A 193 28.70 -30.82 -9.18
N PHE A 194 28.06 -31.97 -9.15
CA PHE A 194 27.51 -32.63 -10.34
C PHE A 194 25.98 -32.66 -10.23
N PHE A 195 25.27 -32.10 -11.21
CA PHE A 195 23.81 -32.06 -11.25
C PHE A 195 23.29 -32.63 -12.57
N GLY A 196 22.24 -33.48 -12.51
CA GLY A 196 21.63 -34.12 -13.68
C GLY A 196 21.28 -35.60 -13.47
N ASN A 197 20.65 -36.22 -14.47
CA ASN A 197 20.44 -37.67 -14.53
C ASN A 197 21.69 -38.33 -15.14
N PHE A 198 22.31 -39.24 -14.39
CA PHE A 198 23.47 -39.99 -14.86
C PHE A 198 23.08 -41.42 -15.22
N ALA A 199 23.44 -41.85 -16.43
CA ALA A 199 23.35 -43.24 -16.86
C ALA A 199 24.77 -43.78 -17.02
N GLY A 200 25.29 -44.45 -15.99
CA GLY A 200 26.64 -45.03 -15.98
C GLY A 200 27.28 -45.02 -14.58
N PRO A 201 28.38 -45.78 -14.39
CA PRO A 201 29.09 -45.81 -13.11
C PRO A 201 29.76 -44.46 -12.81
N PHE A 202 29.49 -43.93 -11.62
CA PHE A 202 30.10 -42.70 -11.12
C PHE A 202 31.38 -43.04 -10.33
N ASN A 203 32.53 -42.87 -10.97
CA ASN A 203 33.83 -43.14 -10.36
C ASN A 203 34.42 -41.86 -9.75
N LEU A 204 34.36 -41.76 -8.42
CA LEU A 204 35.13 -40.77 -7.68
C LEU A 204 36.55 -41.29 -7.50
N SER A 205 37.54 -40.70 -8.18
CA SER A 205 38.94 -40.95 -7.84
C SER A 205 39.26 -40.28 -6.51
N SER A 206 39.60 -41.06 -5.49
CA SER A 206 40.22 -40.52 -4.29
C SER A 206 41.63 -40.09 -4.66
N SER A 207 41.90 -38.78 -4.62
CA SER A 207 43.28 -38.31 -4.63
C SER A 207 43.93 -38.66 -3.28
N PRO A 208 45.17 -39.20 -3.25
CA PRO A 208 45.88 -39.42 -2.00
C PRO A 208 46.13 -38.08 -1.31
N ARG A 209 45.96 -38.05 0.01
CA ARG A 209 46.17 -36.87 0.85
C ARG A 209 47.63 -36.42 0.84
#